data_AF-D4YUJ0-F1
#
_entry.id   AF-D4YUJ0-F1
#
_cell.length_a   1.000
_cell.length_b   1.000
_cell.length_c   1.000
_cell.angle_alpha   90.00
_cell.angle_beta   90.00
_cell.angle_gamma   90.00
#
_symmetry.space_group_name_H-M   'P 1'
#
loop_
_entity.id
_entity.type
_entity.pdbx_description
1 polymer ?
#
loop_
_entity_poly.entity_id
_entity_poly.type
_entity_poly.pdbx_seq_one_letter_code
_entity_poly.pdbx_strand_id
1 'polypeptide(L)'
;MNYEQILALYHKVKNIISYFNKITFNKLNQTIQDEVNKTSNISFKDWYDSIPTKLLEDLGESDNPADLEYQYSIPFFHLSDNNWAKAILSKEKYKREISNFGRRYSTKITKLSNNLVFVLKHSDLYNLTRDQREDLNVTLDYIQQNIKFINWAESQIKRWDTVDQDINISIESLKKHRNLFEDYFTVTKSDSLLNQIENDCKAWLKKAKLQSIKNIQDNIKEIWNELKEETIKKDIQIQDNLNIQRIFNELPSNSKAVLQKFDNIETLANSSKDQLINDYRLSSEEAKNLIDKAQTTLNEIKRSAYPKLNQDNLSDKELQLLALLKVNEEYPLERDKEVGDLINEINNLMDLLSKLQNLAINRYEANLLEKQDYLLWLRFENKIYF
;
A
#
# COMPACT_ATOMS: atom_id res chain seq x y z
N MET A 1 -67.07 19.09 -16.77
CA MET A 1 -65.97 19.66 -15.95
C MET A 1 -66.19 21.16 -15.83
N ASN A 2 -65.96 21.74 -14.65
CA ASN A 2 -65.96 23.19 -14.49
C ASN A 2 -64.56 23.79 -14.79
N TYR A 3 -64.48 25.13 -14.89
CA TYR A 3 -63.24 25.85 -15.19
C TYR A 3 -62.11 25.52 -14.20
N GLU A 4 -62.40 25.51 -12.90
CA GLU A 4 -61.43 25.21 -11.85
C GLU A 4 -60.81 23.81 -12.00
N GLN A 5 -61.60 22.81 -12.36
CA GLN A 5 -61.13 21.45 -12.63
C GLN A 5 -60.18 21.41 -13.84
N ILE A 6 -60.49 22.14 -14.91
CA ILE A 6 -59.65 22.21 -16.11
C ILE A 6 -58.33 22.92 -15.79
N LEU A 7 -58.40 24.03 -15.04
CA LEU A 7 -57.22 24.77 -14.61
C LEU A 7 -56.31 23.92 -13.72
N ALA A 8 -56.88 23.16 -12.77
CA ALA A 8 -56.12 22.23 -11.93
C ALA A 8 -55.42 21.15 -12.78
N LEU A 9 -56.12 20.55 -13.74
CA LEU A 9 -55.52 19.56 -14.65
C LEU A 9 -54.41 20.17 -15.51
N TYR A 10 -54.58 21.41 -15.98
CA TYR A 10 -53.55 22.16 -16.71
C TYR A 10 -52.29 22.35 -15.88
N HIS A 11 -52.41 22.77 -14.62
CA HIS A 11 -51.26 22.91 -13.73
C HIS A 11 -50.54 21.58 -13.50
N LYS A 12 -51.27 20.47 -13.34
CA LYS A 12 -50.68 19.13 -13.22
C LYS A 12 -49.88 18.74 -14.46
N VAL A 13 -50.46 18.91 -15.65
CA VAL A 13 -49.79 18.59 -16.93
C VAL A 13 -48.56 19.48 -17.15
N LYS A 14 -48.64 20.77 -16.81
CA LYS A 14 -47.49 21.67 -16.83
C LYS A 14 -46.37 21.21 -15.89
N ASN A 15 -46.71 20.80 -14.66
CA ASN A 15 -45.73 20.26 -13.72
C ASN A 15 -45.05 19.00 -14.29
N ILE A 16 -45.85 18.10 -14.88
CA ILE A 16 -45.34 16.89 -15.54
C ILE A 16 -44.33 17.24 -16.64
N ILE A 17 -44.68 18.16 -17.55
CA ILE A 17 -43.79 18.60 -18.63
C ILE A 17 -42.52 19.25 -18.07
N SER A 18 -42.67 20.14 -17.08
CA SER A 18 -41.53 20.81 -16.44
C SER A 18 -40.55 19.81 -15.83
N TYR A 19 -41.06 18.77 -15.17
CA TYR A 19 -40.24 17.71 -14.60
C TYR A 19 -39.45 16.95 -15.67
N PHE A 20 -40.07 16.61 -16.82
CA PHE A 20 -39.35 15.92 -17.91
C PHE A 20 -38.26 16.78 -18.56
N ASN A 21 -38.46 18.09 -18.62
CA ASN A 21 -37.47 18.98 -19.22
C ASN A 21 -36.25 19.21 -18.33
N LYS A 22 -36.38 19.06 -17.00
CA LYS A 22 -35.32 19.41 -16.04
C LYS A 22 -34.84 18.28 -15.14
N ILE A 23 -35.53 17.13 -15.14
CA ILE A 23 -35.31 15.92 -14.32
C ILE A 23 -34.55 16.24 -13.02
N THR A 24 -35.30 16.57 -11.96
CA THR A 24 -34.72 16.97 -10.67
C THR A 24 -35.00 15.92 -9.61
N PHE A 25 -33.95 15.33 -9.05
CA PHE A 25 -34.00 14.44 -7.89
C PHE A 25 -33.65 15.22 -6.61
N ASN A 26 -34.30 16.37 -6.37
CA ASN A 26 -33.84 17.30 -5.34
C ASN A 26 -33.84 16.68 -3.93
N LYS A 27 -34.97 16.07 -3.53
CA LYS A 27 -35.06 15.44 -2.20
C LYS A 27 -34.20 14.19 -2.14
N LEU A 28 -34.22 13.37 -3.19
CA LEU A 28 -33.46 12.13 -3.21
C LEU A 28 -31.95 12.38 -3.22
N ASN A 29 -31.46 13.41 -3.93
CA ASN A 29 -30.06 13.82 -3.91
C ASN A 29 -29.65 14.31 -2.51
N GLN A 30 -30.51 15.09 -1.85
CA GLN A 30 -30.26 15.53 -0.47
C GLN A 30 -30.18 14.31 0.47
N THR A 31 -31.13 13.38 0.39
CA THR A 31 -31.09 12.14 1.19
C THR A 31 -29.82 11.33 0.93
N ILE A 32 -29.40 11.20 -0.34
CA ILE A 32 -28.16 10.49 -0.67
C ILE A 32 -26.97 11.17 -0.01
N GLN A 33 -26.86 12.50 -0.12
CA GLN A 33 -25.76 13.25 0.47
C GLN A 33 -25.73 13.11 1.99
N ASP A 34 -26.89 13.23 2.64
CA ASP A 34 -27.00 13.15 4.11
C ASP A 34 -26.60 11.76 4.61
N GLU A 35 -27.09 10.69 3.97
CA GLU A 35 -26.78 9.31 4.34
C GLU A 35 -25.31 8.95 4.07
N VAL A 36 -24.76 9.38 2.93
CA VAL A 36 -23.34 9.17 2.59
C VAL A 36 -22.43 9.91 3.56
N ASN A 37 -22.70 11.19 3.85
CA ASN A 37 -21.90 11.97 4.79
C ASN A 37 -21.95 11.38 6.20
N LYS A 38 -23.14 11.04 6.68
CA LYS A 38 -23.34 10.42 8.00
C LYS A 38 -22.55 9.11 8.10
N THR A 39 -22.67 8.25 7.10
CA THR A 39 -21.99 6.96 7.04
C THR A 39 -20.47 7.11 6.99
N SER A 40 -19.98 8.03 6.16
CA SER A 40 -18.56 8.34 6.02
C SER A 40 -17.96 8.81 7.34
N ASN A 41 -18.62 9.78 7.99
CA ASN A 41 -18.17 10.33 9.27
C ASN A 41 -18.13 9.28 10.38
N ILE A 42 -19.14 8.42 10.48
CA ILE A 42 -19.16 7.35 11.48
C ILE A 42 -18.04 6.35 11.21
N SER A 43 -17.91 5.88 9.96
CA SER A 43 -16.90 4.89 9.59
C SER A 43 -15.48 5.40 9.79
N PHE A 44 -15.21 6.64 9.38
CA PHE A 44 -13.92 7.29 9.58
C PHE A 44 -13.61 7.44 11.07
N LYS A 45 -14.57 7.94 11.86
CA LYS A 45 -14.39 8.12 13.29
C LYS A 45 -14.11 6.81 14.02
N ASP A 46 -14.85 5.74 13.70
CA ASP A 46 -14.65 4.43 14.31
C ASP A 46 -13.23 3.89 14.04
N TRP A 47 -12.67 4.17 12.85
CA TRP A 47 -11.29 3.84 12.52
C TRP A 47 -10.28 4.76 13.20
N TYR A 48 -10.50 6.07 13.17
CA TYR A 48 -9.61 7.05 13.81
C TYR A 48 -9.48 6.79 15.31
N ASP A 49 -10.60 6.52 15.98
CA ASP A 49 -10.67 6.19 17.41
C ASP A 49 -10.03 4.82 17.73
N SER A 50 -9.78 3.95 16.73
CA SER A 50 -9.07 2.69 16.93
C SER A 50 -7.53 2.83 16.88
N ILE A 51 -7.01 3.99 16.49
CA ILE A 51 -5.58 4.26 16.44
C ILE A 51 -5.13 4.89 17.77
N PRO A 52 -4.10 4.35 18.46
CA PRO A 52 -3.59 4.96 19.68
C PRO A 52 -3.10 6.40 19.44
N THR A 53 -3.45 7.31 20.35
CA THR A 53 -3.07 8.74 20.27
C THR A 53 -1.58 8.94 20.10
N LYS A 54 -0.75 8.15 20.80
CA LYS A 54 0.71 8.24 20.71
C LYS A 54 1.22 7.93 19.29
N LEU A 55 0.60 6.98 18.60
CA LEU A 55 0.97 6.66 17.22
C LEU A 55 0.62 7.84 16.29
N LEU A 56 -0.53 8.47 16.47
CA LEU A 56 -0.92 9.67 15.70
C LEU A 56 0.04 10.85 15.94
N GLU A 57 0.47 11.05 17.19
CA GLU A 57 1.46 12.06 17.58
C GLU A 57 2.83 11.79 16.95
N ASP A 58 3.33 10.56 17.04
CA ASP A 58 4.64 10.15 16.52
C ASP A 58 4.72 10.29 14.98
N LEU A 59 3.58 10.22 14.29
CA LEU A 59 3.48 10.36 12.84
C LEU A 59 3.29 11.80 12.37
N GLY A 60 3.13 12.77 13.29
CA GLY A 60 2.89 14.18 12.97
C GLY A 60 1.50 14.46 12.37
N GLU A 61 0.58 13.50 12.49
CA GLU A 61 -0.81 13.56 12.00
C GLU A 61 -1.77 14.11 13.07
N SER A 62 -1.25 14.50 14.25
CA SER A 62 -2.03 14.83 15.45
C SER A 62 -2.93 16.06 15.34
N ASP A 63 -2.65 16.98 14.42
CA ASP A 63 -3.23 18.32 14.49
C ASP A 63 -4.42 18.53 13.55
N ASN A 64 -4.64 17.64 12.57
CA ASN A 64 -5.76 17.79 11.63
C ASN A 64 -6.31 16.43 11.11
N PRO A 65 -7.38 15.89 11.73
CA PRO A 65 -8.05 14.66 11.29
C PRO A 65 -8.50 14.68 9.82
N ALA A 66 -8.69 15.86 9.21
CA ALA A 66 -9.06 15.97 7.80
C ALA A 66 -7.98 15.44 6.87
N ASP A 67 -6.70 15.50 7.25
CA ASP A 67 -5.60 15.01 6.42
C ASP A 67 -5.58 13.47 6.35
N LEU A 68 -6.01 12.80 7.42
CA LEU A 68 -6.22 11.35 7.47
C LEU A 68 -7.50 10.92 6.75
N GLU A 69 -8.52 11.75 6.71
CA GLU A 69 -9.80 11.43 6.03
C GLU A 69 -9.60 11.16 4.54
N TYR A 70 -8.69 11.90 3.89
CA TYR A 70 -8.31 11.66 2.50
C TYR A 70 -7.49 10.38 2.29
N GLN A 71 -6.87 9.86 3.36
CA GLN A 71 -6.13 8.60 3.36
C GLN A 71 -7.01 7.40 3.73
N TYR A 72 -8.24 7.64 4.20
CA TYR A 72 -9.17 6.60 4.59
C TYR A 72 -10.07 6.16 3.43
N SER A 73 -9.99 4.88 3.06
CA SER A 73 -10.94 4.28 2.11
C SER A 73 -12.11 3.65 2.87
N ILE A 74 -13.33 4.11 2.61
CA ILE A 74 -14.51 3.60 3.33
C ILE A 74 -14.79 2.14 2.95
N PRO A 75 -14.93 1.21 3.92
CA PRO A 75 -15.21 -0.19 3.68
C PRO A 75 -16.72 -0.43 3.46
N PHE A 76 -17.28 0.19 2.42
CA PHE A 76 -18.73 0.25 2.23
C PHE A 76 -19.46 -1.10 2.03
N PHE A 77 -18.76 -2.21 1.75
CA PHE A 77 -19.39 -3.55 1.74
C PHE A 77 -19.57 -4.16 3.13
N HIS A 78 -18.92 -3.58 4.14
CA HIS A 78 -18.90 -4.11 5.51
C HIS A 78 -19.59 -3.20 6.53
N LEU A 79 -20.18 -2.09 6.06
CA LEU A 79 -20.95 -1.20 6.90
C LEU A 79 -22.19 -1.88 7.49
N SER A 80 -22.58 -1.44 8.68
CA SER A 80 -23.73 -1.95 9.42
C SER A 80 -25.08 -1.46 8.85
N ASP A 81 -25.10 -0.30 8.18
CA ASP A 81 -26.28 0.29 7.52
C ASP A 81 -26.02 0.49 6.02
N ASN A 82 -27.07 0.29 5.22
CA ASN A 82 -27.09 0.36 3.77
C ASN A 82 -28.18 1.32 3.22
N ASN A 83 -28.70 2.23 4.04
CA ASN A 83 -29.69 3.23 3.63
C ASN A 83 -29.19 4.11 2.48
N TRP A 84 -27.91 4.47 2.49
CA TRP A 84 -27.23 5.16 1.38
C TRP A 84 -27.36 4.37 0.06
N ALA A 85 -27.15 3.06 0.09
CA ALA A 85 -27.20 2.19 -1.09
C ALA A 85 -28.62 2.12 -1.66
N LYS A 86 -29.64 2.03 -0.79
CA LYS A 86 -31.05 2.08 -1.22
C LYS A 86 -31.38 3.40 -1.91
N ALA A 87 -30.93 4.52 -1.35
CA ALA A 87 -31.19 5.84 -1.93
C ALA A 87 -30.53 5.99 -3.32
N ILE A 88 -29.26 5.58 -3.46
CA ILE A 88 -28.53 5.60 -4.72
C ILE A 88 -29.19 4.68 -5.77
N LEU A 89 -29.53 3.45 -5.40
CA LEU A 89 -30.19 2.51 -6.30
C LEU A 89 -31.61 2.95 -6.68
N SER A 90 -32.32 3.66 -5.80
CA SER A 90 -33.62 4.28 -6.10
C SER A 90 -33.45 5.29 -7.24
N LYS A 91 -32.44 6.15 -7.15
CA LYS A 91 -32.13 7.14 -8.19
C LYS A 91 -31.82 6.47 -9.53
N GLU A 92 -31.02 5.40 -9.53
CA GLU A 92 -30.72 4.67 -10.76
C GLU A 92 -31.94 3.95 -11.36
N LYS A 93 -32.79 3.35 -10.52
CA LYS A 93 -34.07 2.77 -10.94
C LYS A 93 -34.94 3.85 -11.59
N TYR A 94 -35.08 5.01 -10.96
CA TYR A 94 -35.95 6.08 -11.44
C TYR A 94 -35.44 6.77 -12.69
N LYS A 95 -34.12 6.90 -12.88
CA LYS A 95 -33.56 7.35 -14.18
C LYS A 95 -34.07 6.49 -15.34
N ARG A 96 -34.10 5.15 -15.17
CA ARG A 96 -34.61 4.22 -16.19
C ARG A 96 -36.12 4.33 -16.37
N GLU A 97 -36.87 4.40 -15.27
CA GLU A 97 -38.32 4.53 -15.32
C GLU A 97 -38.79 5.83 -15.97
N ILE A 98 -38.15 6.96 -15.66
CA ILE A 98 -38.42 8.28 -16.27
C ILE A 98 -38.15 8.23 -17.77
N SER A 99 -37.03 7.64 -18.19
CA SER A 99 -36.68 7.46 -19.60
C SER A 99 -37.74 6.63 -20.34
N ASN A 100 -38.15 5.50 -19.77
CA ASN A 100 -39.18 4.63 -20.34
C ASN A 100 -40.55 5.33 -20.41
N PHE A 101 -40.91 6.07 -19.36
CA PHE A 101 -42.14 6.85 -19.32
C PHE A 101 -42.13 7.93 -20.42
N GLY A 102 -41.04 8.69 -20.54
CA GLY A 102 -40.90 9.74 -21.56
C GLY A 102 -41.05 9.21 -22.97
N ARG A 103 -40.39 8.07 -23.27
CA ARG A 103 -40.53 7.36 -24.56
C ARG A 103 -41.98 6.94 -24.84
N ARG A 104 -42.69 6.43 -23.82
CA ARG A 104 -44.03 5.89 -23.99
C ARG A 104 -45.14 6.95 -24.03
N TYR A 105 -44.97 8.07 -23.34
CA TYR A 105 -46.07 8.99 -23.05
C TYR A 105 -45.84 10.46 -23.43
N SER A 106 -44.68 10.83 -23.96
CA SER A 106 -44.39 12.23 -24.37
C SER A 106 -45.46 12.82 -25.30
N THR A 107 -45.80 12.14 -26.40
CA THR A 107 -46.84 12.60 -27.34
C THR A 107 -48.20 12.78 -26.68
N LYS A 108 -48.56 11.86 -25.78
CA LYS A 108 -49.84 11.91 -25.04
C LYS A 108 -49.90 13.12 -24.11
N ILE A 109 -48.80 13.41 -23.41
CA ILE A 109 -48.69 14.55 -22.50
C ILE A 109 -48.72 15.88 -23.26
N THR A 110 -48.01 15.98 -24.39
CA THR A 110 -48.04 17.16 -25.25
C THR A 110 -49.44 17.41 -25.79
N LYS A 111 -50.14 16.35 -26.26
CA LYS A 111 -51.52 16.45 -26.72
C LYS A 111 -52.47 16.90 -25.60
N LEU A 112 -52.35 16.34 -24.40
CA LEU A 112 -53.13 16.76 -23.23
C LEU A 112 -52.89 18.23 -22.88
N SER A 113 -51.64 18.70 -22.93
CA SER A 113 -51.29 20.11 -22.69
C SER A 113 -51.96 21.03 -23.71
N ASN A 114 -51.85 20.72 -25.00
CA ASN A 114 -52.45 21.53 -26.06
C ASN A 114 -53.98 21.58 -25.93
N ASN A 115 -54.59 20.42 -25.65
CA ASN A 115 -56.04 20.32 -25.44
C ASN A 115 -56.49 21.12 -24.22
N LEU A 116 -55.78 21.07 -23.09
CA LEU A 116 -56.09 21.87 -21.91
C LEU A 116 -55.96 23.38 -22.16
N VAL A 117 -54.93 23.81 -22.91
CA VAL A 117 -54.80 25.21 -23.35
C VAL A 117 -55.96 25.62 -24.25
N PHE A 118 -56.35 24.76 -25.19
CA PHE A 118 -57.49 25.01 -26.07
C PHE A 118 -58.78 25.21 -25.28
N VAL A 119 -59.09 24.32 -24.33
CA VAL A 119 -60.29 24.44 -23.49
C VAL A 119 -60.26 25.71 -22.64
N LEU A 120 -59.13 26.04 -22.01
CA LEU A 120 -58.99 27.26 -21.19
C LEU A 120 -59.15 28.56 -21.99
N LYS A 121 -58.78 28.57 -23.28
CA LYS A 121 -58.97 29.74 -24.16
C LYS A 121 -60.41 29.94 -24.60
N HIS A 122 -61.24 28.89 -24.58
CA HIS A 122 -62.59 28.89 -25.12
C HIS A 122 -63.68 28.69 -24.05
N SER A 123 -63.31 28.59 -22.78
CA SER A 123 -64.25 28.38 -21.67
C SER A 123 -65.10 29.62 -21.32
N ASP A 124 -64.63 30.83 -21.67
CA ASP A 124 -65.28 32.11 -21.28
C ASP A 124 -65.89 32.87 -22.47
N LEU A 125 -65.93 32.29 -23.67
CA LEU A 125 -66.43 32.97 -24.86
C LEU A 125 -67.89 32.63 -25.13
N TYR A 126 -68.78 33.58 -24.86
CA TYR A 126 -70.24 33.49 -25.10
C TYR A 126 -70.64 33.29 -26.58
N ASN A 127 -69.69 33.27 -27.53
CA ASN A 127 -69.93 33.19 -28.97
C ASN A 127 -69.00 32.19 -29.68
N LEU A 128 -69.02 30.91 -29.29
CA LEU A 128 -68.37 29.85 -30.07
C LEU A 128 -69.20 29.48 -31.31
N THR A 129 -68.55 29.37 -32.47
CA THR A 129 -69.17 28.83 -33.69
C THR A 129 -69.58 27.36 -33.49
N ARG A 130 -70.43 26.81 -34.37
CA ARG A 130 -70.87 25.41 -34.29
C ARG A 130 -69.66 24.45 -34.27
N ASP A 131 -68.72 24.64 -35.19
CA ASP A 131 -67.53 23.80 -35.31
C ASP A 131 -66.64 23.91 -34.07
N GLN A 132 -66.45 25.12 -33.52
CA GLN A 132 -65.70 25.32 -32.28
C GLN A 132 -66.34 24.63 -31.07
N ARG A 133 -67.67 24.57 -31.00
CA ARG A 133 -68.37 23.84 -29.93
C ARG A 133 -68.18 22.34 -30.06
N GLU A 134 -68.20 21.81 -31.28
CA GLU A 134 -67.96 20.39 -31.56
C GLU A 134 -66.52 20.01 -31.19
N ASP A 135 -65.54 20.79 -31.61
CA ASP A 135 -64.12 20.62 -31.25
C ASP A 135 -63.90 20.71 -29.73
N LEU A 136 -64.58 21.64 -29.05
CA LEU A 136 -64.51 21.78 -27.60
C LEU A 136 -65.04 20.54 -26.88
N ASN A 137 -66.18 19.99 -27.32
CA ASN A 137 -66.76 18.78 -26.74
C ASN A 137 -65.83 17.56 -26.94
N VAL A 138 -65.32 17.36 -28.16
CA VAL A 138 -64.36 16.27 -28.46
C VAL A 138 -63.09 16.40 -27.60
N THR A 139 -62.62 17.64 -27.41
CA THR A 139 -61.44 17.92 -26.58
C THR A 139 -61.69 17.65 -25.10
N LEU A 140 -62.86 18.07 -24.58
CA LEU A 140 -63.28 17.80 -23.20
C LEU A 140 -63.42 16.30 -22.93
N ASP A 141 -64.03 15.55 -23.85
CA ASP A 141 -64.15 14.10 -23.77
C ASP A 141 -62.77 13.42 -23.73
N TYR A 142 -61.84 13.86 -24.59
CA TYR A 142 -60.46 13.36 -24.58
C TYR A 142 -59.77 13.64 -23.23
N ILE A 143 -59.91 14.84 -22.67
CA ILE A 143 -59.35 15.18 -21.35
C ILE A 143 -59.97 14.27 -20.29
N GLN A 144 -61.30 14.12 -20.29
CA GLN A 144 -62.05 13.34 -19.31
C GLN A 144 -61.66 11.86 -19.31
N GLN A 145 -61.46 11.27 -20.48
CA GLN A 145 -60.96 9.89 -20.64
C GLN A 145 -59.53 9.70 -20.08
N ASN A 146 -58.77 10.78 -19.92
CA ASN A 146 -57.35 10.75 -19.54
C ASN A 146 -57.05 11.33 -18.15
N ILE A 147 -58.05 11.75 -17.37
CA ILE A 147 -57.85 12.27 -16.00
C ILE A 147 -57.07 11.27 -15.12
N LYS A 148 -57.41 9.98 -15.19
CA LYS A 148 -56.72 8.93 -14.42
C LYS A 148 -55.23 8.86 -14.76
N PHE A 149 -54.88 9.04 -16.04
CA PHE A 149 -53.49 9.07 -16.48
C PHE A 149 -52.75 10.31 -15.95
N ILE A 150 -53.37 11.50 -15.96
CA ILE A 150 -52.76 12.73 -15.42
C ILE A 150 -52.45 12.57 -13.94
N ASN A 151 -53.41 12.07 -13.15
CA ASN A 151 -53.23 11.85 -11.72
C ASN A 151 -52.16 10.79 -11.43
N TRP A 152 -52.13 9.70 -12.21
CA TRP A 152 -51.09 8.69 -12.10
C TRP A 152 -49.70 9.23 -12.45
N ALA A 153 -49.58 10.01 -13.54
CA ALA A 153 -48.31 10.62 -13.94
C ALA A 153 -47.76 11.58 -12.88
N GLU A 154 -48.63 12.40 -12.28
CA GLU A 154 -48.27 13.28 -11.17
C GLU A 154 -47.81 12.50 -9.93
N SER A 155 -48.47 11.38 -9.60
CA SER A 155 -48.05 10.54 -8.47
C SER A 155 -46.71 9.85 -8.72
N GLN A 156 -46.40 9.47 -9.97
CA GLN A 156 -45.08 8.94 -10.32
C GLN A 156 -43.97 9.95 -10.08
N ILE A 157 -44.18 11.22 -10.45
CA ILE A 157 -43.19 12.29 -10.21
C ILE A 157 -42.90 12.44 -8.72
N LYS A 158 -43.93 12.42 -7.87
CA LYS A 158 -43.75 12.49 -6.41
C LYS A 158 -42.97 11.28 -5.87
N ARG A 159 -43.21 10.09 -6.43
CA ARG A 159 -42.48 8.86 -6.06
C ARG A 159 -41.01 8.92 -6.46
N TRP A 160 -40.70 9.40 -7.66
CA TRP A 160 -39.34 9.41 -8.21
C TRP A 160 -38.34 10.29 -7.45
N ASP A 161 -38.79 11.10 -6.49
CA ASP A 161 -37.94 11.93 -5.63
C ASP A 161 -37.93 11.44 -4.17
N THR A 162 -38.19 10.14 -3.95
CA THR A 162 -38.20 9.50 -2.61
C THR A 162 -37.35 8.23 -2.60
N VAL A 163 -37.00 7.70 -1.42
CA VAL A 163 -36.29 6.41 -1.35
C VAL A 163 -37.27 5.26 -1.55
N ASP A 164 -36.95 4.37 -2.47
CA ASP A 164 -37.68 3.13 -2.70
C ASP A 164 -37.34 2.10 -1.60
N GLN A 165 -38.29 1.87 -0.69
CA GLN A 165 -38.09 0.98 0.44
C GLN A 165 -38.08 -0.50 0.05
N ASP A 166 -38.58 -0.84 -1.15
CA ASP A 166 -38.65 -2.21 -1.64
C ASP A 166 -37.32 -2.69 -2.22
N ILE A 167 -36.31 -1.81 -2.33
CA ILE A 167 -34.97 -2.19 -2.78
C ILE A 167 -34.31 -3.04 -1.70
N ASN A 168 -34.11 -4.32 -2.02
CA ASN A 168 -33.33 -5.23 -1.20
C ASN A 168 -31.83 -4.98 -1.40
N ILE A 169 -31.09 -4.80 -0.30
CA ILE A 169 -29.64 -4.67 -0.32
C ILE A 169 -29.02 -5.96 0.20
N SER A 170 -28.32 -6.67 -0.68
CA SER A 170 -27.43 -7.78 -0.33
C SER A 170 -25.99 -7.41 -0.67
N ILE A 171 -25.02 -8.15 -0.12
CA ILE A 171 -23.59 -7.97 -0.43
C ILE A 171 -23.34 -8.18 -1.93
N GLU A 172 -24.01 -9.15 -2.56
CA GLU A 172 -23.89 -9.37 -4.01
C GLU A 172 -24.44 -8.19 -4.82
N SER A 173 -25.53 -7.56 -4.34
CA SER A 173 -26.07 -6.33 -4.94
C SER A 173 -25.08 -5.19 -4.83
N LEU A 174 -24.40 -5.06 -3.69
CA LEU A 174 -23.37 -4.05 -3.46
C LEU A 174 -22.16 -4.29 -4.39
N LYS A 175 -21.64 -5.52 -4.44
CA LYS A 175 -20.53 -5.93 -5.32
C LYS A 175 -20.86 -5.66 -6.79
N LYS A 176 -22.08 -6.00 -7.24
CA LYS A 176 -22.52 -5.79 -8.63
C LYS A 176 -22.53 -4.32 -9.05
N HIS A 177 -22.82 -3.41 -8.12
CA HIS A 177 -22.92 -1.97 -8.39
C HIS A 177 -21.77 -1.18 -7.79
N ARG A 178 -20.64 -1.84 -7.48
CA ARG A 178 -19.44 -1.21 -6.88
C ARG A 178 -19.11 0.17 -7.45
N ASN A 179 -18.88 0.25 -8.76
CA ASN A 179 -18.42 1.47 -9.42
C ASN A 179 -19.40 2.64 -9.21
N LEU A 180 -20.70 2.34 -9.08
CA LEU A 180 -21.72 3.36 -8.80
C LEU A 180 -21.55 3.95 -7.40
N PHE A 181 -21.10 3.16 -6.43
CA PHE A 181 -20.94 3.61 -5.04
C PHE A 181 -19.60 4.30 -4.80
N GLU A 182 -18.55 3.88 -5.52
CA GLU A 182 -17.24 4.55 -5.47
C GLU A 182 -17.33 6.03 -5.87
N ASP A 183 -18.30 6.42 -6.70
CA ASP A 183 -18.56 7.83 -7.05
C ASP A 183 -19.05 8.68 -5.86
N TYR A 184 -19.53 8.06 -4.78
CA TYR A 184 -20.09 8.76 -3.61
C TYR A 184 -19.18 8.72 -2.39
N PHE A 185 -18.23 7.80 -2.33
CA PHE A 185 -17.37 7.64 -1.16
C PHE A 185 -15.93 8.02 -1.47
N THR A 186 -15.19 8.42 -0.43
CA THR A 186 -13.74 8.54 -0.51
C THR A 186 -13.15 7.15 -0.71
N VAL A 187 -12.45 6.99 -1.82
CA VAL A 187 -11.80 5.75 -2.25
C VAL A 187 -10.33 6.04 -2.51
N THR A 188 -9.46 5.44 -1.72
CA THR A 188 -8.02 5.60 -1.86
C THR A 188 -7.31 4.27 -1.82
N LYS A 189 -6.36 4.10 -2.73
CA LYS A 189 -5.47 2.93 -2.81
C LYS A 189 -4.19 3.12 -2.00
N SER A 190 -3.99 4.31 -1.45
CA SER A 190 -2.87 4.59 -0.56
C SER A 190 -3.20 4.09 0.84
N ASP A 191 -2.18 3.58 1.53
CA ASP A 191 -2.24 3.25 2.95
C ASP A 191 -0.98 3.82 3.62
N SER A 192 -0.93 5.15 3.74
CA SER A 192 0.27 5.87 4.19
C SER A 192 0.68 5.46 5.59
N LEU A 193 -0.29 5.25 6.48
CA LEU A 193 -0.06 4.82 7.86
C LEU A 193 0.66 3.47 7.93
N LEU A 194 0.11 2.42 7.31
CA LEU A 194 0.74 1.09 7.33
C LEU A 194 2.10 1.11 6.60
N ASN A 195 2.21 1.85 5.50
CA ASN A 195 3.48 2.00 4.78
C ASN A 195 4.55 2.71 5.62
N GLN A 196 4.17 3.73 6.39
CA GLN A 196 5.09 4.44 7.28
C GLN A 196 5.57 3.54 8.40
N ILE A 197 4.65 2.80 9.06
CA ILE A 197 5.00 1.80 10.08
C ILE A 197 5.97 0.77 9.51
N GLU A 198 5.72 0.24 8.31
CA GLU A 198 6.62 -0.73 7.66
C GLU A 198 8.03 -0.15 7.41
N ASN A 199 8.10 1.10 6.95
CA ASN A 199 9.38 1.79 6.71
C ASN A 199 10.14 2.05 8.02
N ASP A 200 9.44 2.47 9.06
CA ASP A 200 10.03 2.71 10.39
C ASP A 200 10.53 1.42 11.00
N CYS A 201 9.77 0.32 10.89
CA CYS A 201 10.21 -1.02 11.29
C CYS A 201 11.52 -1.42 10.59
N LYS A 202 11.62 -1.24 9.27
CA LYS A 202 12.85 -1.54 8.52
C LYS A 202 14.02 -0.68 8.98
N ALA A 203 13.79 0.61 9.22
CA ALA A 203 14.82 1.53 9.69
C ALA A 203 15.31 1.17 11.10
N TRP A 204 14.40 0.90 12.03
CA TRP A 204 14.70 0.49 13.40
C TRP A 204 15.40 -0.87 13.44
N LEU A 205 14.96 -1.84 12.63
CA LEU A 205 15.61 -3.15 12.54
C LEU A 205 17.06 -3.01 12.07
N LYS A 206 17.30 -2.18 11.04
CA LYS A 206 18.65 -1.90 10.54
C LYS A 206 19.51 -1.27 11.65
N LYS A 207 18.99 -0.27 12.35
CA LYS A 207 19.70 0.42 13.43
C LYS A 207 20.01 -0.50 14.61
N ALA A 208 19.05 -1.30 15.05
CA ALA A 208 19.22 -2.28 16.12
C ALA A 208 20.29 -3.33 15.77
N LYS A 209 20.24 -3.87 14.54
CA LYS A 209 21.26 -4.82 14.06
C LYS A 209 22.66 -4.20 14.05
N LEU A 210 22.82 -2.96 13.59
CA LEU A 210 24.11 -2.27 13.59
C LEU A 210 24.68 -2.06 15.01
N GLN A 211 23.81 -1.87 16.00
CA GLN A 211 24.20 -1.67 17.39
C GLN A 211 24.41 -2.98 18.16
N SER A 212 24.02 -4.13 17.59
CA SER A 212 24.15 -5.43 18.26
C SER A 212 25.61 -5.83 18.49
N ILE A 213 25.86 -6.57 19.58
CA ILE A 213 27.19 -7.13 19.86
C ILE A 213 27.66 -8.04 18.72
N LYS A 214 26.72 -8.75 18.07
CA LYS A 214 27.01 -9.60 16.93
C LYS A 214 27.63 -8.82 15.77
N ASN A 215 27.08 -7.66 15.43
CA ASN A 215 27.64 -6.81 14.38
C ASN A 215 29.04 -6.29 14.75
N ILE A 216 29.26 -5.94 16.01
CA ILE A 216 30.59 -5.55 16.51
C ILE A 216 31.58 -6.72 16.35
N GLN A 217 31.19 -7.93 16.76
CA GLN A 217 32.02 -9.14 16.65
C GLN A 217 32.32 -9.52 15.20
N ASP A 218 31.35 -9.37 14.31
CA ASP A 218 31.54 -9.65 12.88
C ASP A 218 32.50 -8.63 12.25
N ASN A 219 32.40 -7.34 12.58
CA ASN A 219 33.36 -6.31 12.17
C ASN A 219 34.77 -6.56 12.73
N ILE A 220 34.89 -7.01 13.99
CA ILE A 220 36.18 -7.40 14.58
C ILE A 220 36.81 -8.53 13.76
N LYS A 221 36.04 -9.57 13.42
CA LYS A 221 36.54 -10.70 12.62
C LYS A 221 36.98 -10.26 11.23
N GLU A 222 36.22 -9.38 10.58
CA GLU A 222 36.55 -8.85 9.25
C GLU A 222 37.89 -8.13 9.29
N ILE A 223 38.05 -7.12 10.16
CA ILE A 223 39.29 -6.34 10.28
C ILE A 223 40.45 -7.23 10.75
N TRP A 224 40.21 -8.16 11.66
CA TRP A 224 41.22 -9.11 12.11
C TRP A 224 41.76 -9.94 10.94
N ASN A 225 40.88 -10.44 10.08
CA ASN A 225 41.28 -11.22 8.91
C ASN A 225 42.05 -10.36 7.90
N GLU A 226 41.62 -9.12 7.66
CA GLU A 226 42.35 -8.20 6.79
C GLU A 226 43.78 -7.92 7.31
N LEU A 227 43.92 -7.59 8.60
CA LEU A 227 45.23 -7.34 9.21
C LEU A 227 46.09 -8.61 9.27
N LYS A 228 45.46 -9.79 9.42
CA LYS A 228 46.15 -11.08 9.34
C LYS A 228 46.72 -11.29 7.93
N GLU A 229 45.93 -11.04 6.89
CA GLU A 229 46.39 -11.14 5.50
C GLU A 229 47.52 -10.14 5.19
N GLU A 230 47.42 -8.91 5.70
CA GLU A 230 48.52 -7.92 5.60
C GLU A 230 49.79 -8.40 6.32
N THR A 231 49.64 -9.03 7.49
CA THR A 231 50.77 -9.61 8.22
C THR A 231 51.38 -10.78 7.47
N ILE A 232 50.56 -11.68 6.91
CA ILE A 232 51.04 -12.79 6.08
C ILE A 232 51.84 -12.26 4.90
N LYS A 233 51.33 -11.25 4.18
CA LYS A 233 52.02 -10.64 3.02
C LYS A 233 53.41 -10.11 3.37
N LYS A 234 53.59 -9.57 4.58
CA LYS A 234 54.89 -9.13 5.10
C LYS A 234 55.75 -10.33 5.52
N ASP A 235 55.19 -11.26 6.28
CA ASP A 235 55.90 -12.41 6.83
C ASP A 235 56.35 -13.41 5.76
N ILE A 236 55.75 -13.44 4.56
CA ILE A 236 56.20 -14.30 3.46
C ILE A 236 57.37 -13.71 2.65
N GLN A 237 57.76 -12.44 2.87
CA GLN A 237 58.88 -11.83 2.14
C GLN A 237 60.19 -12.48 2.57
N ILE A 238 60.96 -13.00 1.62
CA ILE A 238 62.18 -13.77 1.87
C ILE A 238 63.30 -12.85 2.37
N GLN A 239 63.44 -11.67 1.78
CA GLN A 239 64.51 -10.74 2.09
C GLN A 239 64.31 -10.06 3.46
N ASP A 240 63.06 -9.80 3.83
CA ASP A 240 62.72 -9.05 5.04
C ASP A 240 62.46 -9.95 6.26
N ASN A 241 62.45 -11.28 6.10
CA ASN A 241 62.16 -12.22 7.18
C ASN A 241 63.37 -13.10 7.55
N LEU A 242 64.03 -12.76 8.65
CA LEU A 242 65.17 -13.51 9.19
C LEU A 242 64.84 -14.96 9.56
N ASN A 243 63.60 -15.26 9.97
CA ASN A 243 63.20 -16.64 10.28
C ASN A 243 63.16 -17.50 9.01
N ILE A 244 62.63 -16.95 7.91
CA ILE A 244 62.68 -17.60 6.60
C ILE A 244 64.13 -17.88 6.21
N GLN A 245 65.00 -16.87 6.27
CA GLN A 245 66.40 -17.04 5.92
C GLN A 245 67.08 -18.11 6.78
N ARG A 246 66.74 -18.18 8.08
CA ARG A 246 67.26 -19.19 9.00
C ARG A 246 66.77 -20.60 8.70
N ILE A 247 65.48 -20.79 8.41
CA ILE A 247 64.89 -22.11 8.08
C ILE A 247 65.57 -22.72 6.84
N PHE A 248 65.95 -21.87 5.89
CA PHE A 248 66.56 -22.29 4.63
C PHE A 248 68.11 -22.29 4.67
N ASN A 249 68.74 -21.89 5.78
CA ASN A 249 70.21 -21.89 5.91
C ASN A 249 70.82 -23.29 5.92
N GLU A 250 70.05 -24.32 6.26
CA GLU A 250 70.47 -25.72 6.31
C GLU A 250 70.47 -26.40 4.92
N LEU A 251 70.00 -25.70 3.88
CA LEU A 251 69.96 -26.23 2.52
C LEU A 251 71.33 -26.16 1.83
N PRO A 252 71.59 -27.01 0.82
CA PRO A 252 72.80 -26.91 -0.01
C PRO A 252 72.98 -25.52 -0.63
N SER A 253 74.23 -25.10 -0.83
CA SER A 253 74.59 -23.76 -1.31
C SER A 253 73.83 -23.33 -2.57
N ASN A 254 73.61 -24.26 -3.50
CA ASN A 254 72.86 -24.00 -4.74
C ASN A 254 71.38 -23.69 -4.47
N SER A 255 70.72 -24.47 -3.60
CA SER A 255 69.31 -24.23 -3.21
C SER A 255 69.15 -22.91 -2.44
N LYS A 256 70.12 -22.57 -1.61
CA LYS A 256 70.15 -21.29 -0.88
C LYS A 256 70.34 -20.08 -1.82
N ALA A 257 71.15 -20.22 -2.87
CA ALA A 257 71.32 -19.17 -3.87
C ALA A 257 70.03 -18.94 -4.68
N VAL A 258 69.27 -20.00 -4.95
CA VAL A 258 67.97 -19.93 -5.65
C VAL A 258 66.91 -19.25 -4.80
N LEU A 259 66.86 -19.50 -3.49
CA LEU A 259 65.94 -18.82 -2.58
C LEU A 259 66.01 -17.28 -2.71
N GLN A 260 67.23 -16.73 -2.83
CA GLN A 260 67.46 -15.29 -2.95
C GLN A 260 66.99 -14.69 -4.30
N LYS A 261 66.53 -15.53 -5.25
CA LYS A 261 65.96 -15.10 -6.53
C LYS A 261 64.44 -14.88 -6.46
N PHE A 262 63.82 -15.26 -5.34
CA PHE A 262 62.39 -15.07 -5.11
C PHE A 262 62.18 -13.97 -4.07
N ASP A 263 61.20 -13.11 -4.31
CA ASP A 263 60.86 -12.03 -3.37
C ASP A 263 60.06 -12.58 -2.18
N ASN A 264 59.18 -13.56 -2.41
CA ASN A 264 58.34 -14.17 -1.38
C ASN A 264 58.28 -15.71 -1.46
N ILE A 265 58.06 -16.36 -0.33
CA ILE A 265 57.97 -17.84 -0.24
C ILE A 265 56.82 -18.40 -1.06
N GLU A 266 55.71 -17.67 -1.20
CA GLU A 266 54.53 -18.17 -1.90
C GLU A 266 54.81 -18.43 -3.39
N THR A 267 55.58 -17.56 -4.04
CA THR A 267 56.02 -17.78 -5.42
C THR A 267 56.93 -18.99 -5.56
N LEU A 268 57.82 -19.22 -4.59
CA LEU A 268 58.68 -20.40 -4.57
C LEU A 268 57.87 -21.70 -4.33
N ALA A 269 56.92 -21.67 -3.40
CA ALA A 269 56.06 -22.81 -3.06
C ALA A 269 55.15 -23.25 -4.22
N ASN A 270 54.81 -22.32 -5.11
CA ASN A 270 53.99 -22.55 -6.31
C ASN A 270 54.81 -22.74 -7.60
N SER A 271 56.15 -22.70 -7.52
CA SER A 271 57.01 -22.90 -8.68
C SER A 271 56.97 -24.36 -9.15
N SER A 272 57.12 -24.58 -10.45
CA SER A 272 57.20 -25.95 -10.98
C SER A 272 58.60 -26.51 -10.77
N LYS A 273 58.66 -27.84 -10.57
CA LYS A 273 59.94 -28.54 -10.45
C LYS A 273 60.81 -28.37 -11.69
N ASP A 274 60.21 -28.41 -12.88
CA ASP A 274 60.92 -28.24 -14.15
C ASP A 274 61.49 -26.83 -14.30
N GLN A 275 60.78 -25.80 -13.82
CA GLN A 275 61.28 -24.42 -13.79
C GLN A 275 62.54 -24.31 -12.91
N LEU A 276 62.49 -24.89 -11.71
CA LEU A 276 63.64 -24.89 -10.79
C LEU A 276 64.85 -25.66 -11.34
N ILE A 277 64.62 -26.75 -12.07
CA ILE A 277 65.67 -27.53 -12.73
C ILE A 277 66.26 -26.75 -13.92
N ASN A 278 65.42 -26.20 -14.79
CA ASN A 278 65.86 -25.61 -16.06
C ASN A 278 66.49 -24.22 -15.88
N ASP A 279 65.85 -23.36 -15.10
CA ASP A 279 66.25 -21.95 -14.97
C ASP A 279 67.39 -21.78 -13.96
N TYR A 280 67.46 -22.67 -12.96
CA TYR A 280 68.38 -22.56 -11.84
C TYR A 280 69.34 -23.75 -11.68
N ARG A 281 69.26 -24.75 -12.57
CA ARG A 281 70.14 -25.93 -12.61
C ARG A 281 70.16 -26.74 -11.31
N LEU A 282 69.05 -26.76 -10.57
CA LEU A 282 68.89 -27.62 -9.41
C LEU A 282 68.69 -29.07 -9.86
N SER A 283 69.16 -30.03 -9.05
CA SER A 283 68.80 -31.43 -9.26
C SER A 283 67.31 -31.66 -8.98
N SER A 284 66.78 -32.76 -9.51
CA SER A 284 65.41 -33.22 -9.26
C SER A 284 65.08 -33.32 -7.75
N GLU A 285 66.04 -33.72 -6.93
CA GLU A 285 65.87 -33.85 -5.48
C GLU A 285 65.94 -32.50 -4.76
N GLU A 286 66.88 -31.63 -5.15
CA GLU A 286 67.00 -30.27 -4.60
C GLU A 286 65.77 -29.42 -4.92
N ALA A 287 65.28 -29.46 -6.16
CA ALA A 287 64.09 -28.74 -6.57
C ALA A 287 62.85 -29.20 -5.79
N LYS A 288 62.70 -30.52 -5.58
CA LYS A 288 61.59 -31.08 -4.78
C LYS A 288 61.68 -30.64 -3.31
N ASN A 289 62.85 -30.81 -2.69
CA ASN A 289 63.05 -30.46 -1.29
C ASN A 289 62.84 -28.95 -1.05
N LEU A 290 63.25 -28.09 -1.99
CA LEU A 290 63.05 -26.65 -1.90
C LEU A 290 61.56 -26.26 -1.96
N ILE A 291 60.79 -26.87 -2.87
CA ILE A 291 59.33 -26.69 -2.96
C ILE A 291 58.64 -27.20 -1.70
N ASP A 292 58.94 -28.44 -1.27
CA ASP A 292 58.32 -29.06 -0.11
C ASP A 292 58.58 -28.24 1.17
N LYS A 293 59.81 -27.73 1.34
CA LYS A 293 60.18 -26.87 2.47
C LYS A 293 59.52 -25.48 2.37
N ALA A 294 59.37 -24.91 1.18
CA ALA A 294 58.63 -23.67 0.95
C ALA A 294 57.14 -23.80 1.25
N GLN A 295 56.50 -24.89 0.81
CA GLN A 295 55.09 -25.18 1.11
C GLN A 295 54.87 -25.39 2.60
N THR A 296 55.76 -26.14 3.27
CA THR A 296 55.70 -26.35 4.72
C THR A 296 55.83 -25.01 5.46
N THR A 297 56.83 -24.20 5.10
CA THR A 297 57.04 -22.88 5.71
C THR A 297 55.87 -21.93 5.46
N LEU A 298 55.31 -21.91 4.24
CA LEU A 298 54.14 -21.10 3.89
C LEU A 298 52.92 -21.49 4.73
N ASN A 299 52.67 -22.79 4.89
CA ASN A 299 51.56 -23.30 5.69
C ASN A 299 51.75 -22.97 7.17
N GLU A 300 52.97 -23.07 7.69
CA GLU A 300 53.29 -22.66 9.06
C GLU A 300 53.07 -21.16 9.29
N ILE A 301 53.50 -20.31 8.35
CA ILE A 301 53.26 -18.85 8.40
C ILE A 301 51.75 -18.57 8.37
N LYS A 302 51.01 -19.10 7.39
CA LYS A 302 49.55 -18.88 7.28
C LYS A 302 48.78 -19.36 8.52
N ARG A 303 49.21 -20.48 9.12
CA ARG A 303 48.59 -21.04 10.33
C ARG A 303 48.90 -20.22 11.58
N SER A 304 50.14 -19.75 11.72
CA SER A 304 50.61 -19.03 12.92
C SER A 304 50.43 -17.51 12.85
N ALA A 305 50.07 -16.96 11.69
CA ALA A 305 49.88 -15.53 11.52
C ALA A 305 48.74 -14.98 12.38
N TYR A 306 49.03 -13.87 13.04
CA TYR A 306 48.09 -13.02 13.77
C TYR A 306 48.46 -11.55 13.47
N PRO A 307 47.48 -10.62 13.52
CA PRO A 307 47.76 -9.19 13.41
C PRO A 307 48.83 -8.74 14.41
N LYS A 308 49.95 -8.19 13.91
CA LYS A 308 51.03 -7.64 14.74
C LYS A 308 50.85 -6.13 14.88
N LEU A 309 50.31 -5.70 16.02
CA LEU A 309 50.09 -4.28 16.32
C LEU A 309 51.40 -3.59 16.70
N ASN A 310 51.73 -2.50 16.00
CA ASN A 310 52.89 -1.67 16.35
C ASN A 310 52.47 -0.47 17.22
N GLN A 311 52.87 -0.47 18.49
CA GLN A 311 52.51 0.59 19.45
C GLN A 311 53.01 1.99 19.03
N ASP A 312 54.11 2.07 18.28
CA ASP A 312 54.73 3.34 17.92
C ASP A 312 54.13 3.98 16.66
N ASN A 313 53.43 3.20 15.83
CA ASN A 313 52.80 3.69 14.60
C ASN A 313 51.65 2.76 14.17
N LEU A 314 50.49 2.94 14.81
CA LEU A 314 49.27 2.21 14.47
C LEU A 314 48.63 2.79 13.20
N SER A 315 48.32 1.92 12.25
CA SER A 315 47.50 2.25 11.09
C SER A 315 46.03 2.47 11.47
N ASP A 316 45.25 3.10 10.58
CA ASP A 316 43.83 3.37 10.80
C ASP A 316 43.02 2.10 11.11
N LYS A 317 43.33 0.98 10.43
CA LYS A 317 42.67 -0.31 10.67
C LYS A 317 43.02 -0.91 12.03
N GLU A 318 44.27 -0.77 12.47
CA GLU A 318 44.69 -1.23 13.78
C GLU A 318 44.02 -0.42 14.89
N LEU A 319 43.91 0.91 14.72
CA LEU A 319 43.14 1.78 15.62
C LEU A 319 41.66 1.39 15.64
N GLN A 320 41.08 1.10 14.47
CA GLN A 320 39.69 0.66 14.35
C GLN A 320 39.45 -0.68 15.07
N LEU A 321 40.35 -1.66 14.90
CA LEU A 321 40.28 -2.94 15.60
C LEU A 321 40.32 -2.74 17.12
N LEU A 322 41.27 -1.94 17.61
CA LEU A 322 41.39 -1.64 19.04
C LEU A 322 40.15 -0.95 19.60
N ALA A 323 39.59 0.01 18.88
CA ALA A 323 38.35 0.67 19.26
C ALA A 323 37.18 -0.32 19.34
N LEU A 324 37.02 -1.21 18.35
CA LEU A 324 35.95 -2.22 18.34
C LEU A 324 36.14 -3.26 19.46
N LEU A 325 37.37 -3.71 19.72
CA LEU A 325 37.66 -4.63 20.81
C LEU A 325 37.29 -4.02 22.17
N LYS A 326 37.63 -2.74 22.39
CA LYS A 326 37.20 -2.02 23.59
C LYS A 326 35.68 -1.94 23.69
N VAL A 327 35.00 -1.56 22.61
CA VAL A 327 33.52 -1.51 22.59
C VAL A 327 32.90 -2.88 22.86
N ASN A 328 33.48 -3.97 22.36
CA ASN A 328 33.00 -5.32 22.60
C ASN A 328 33.22 -5.77 24.06
N GLU A 329 34.36 -5.41 24.66
CA GLU A 329 34.66 -5.71 26.07
C GLU A 329 33.75 -4.92 27.03
N GLU A 330 33.50 -3.65 26.72
CA GLU A 330 32.66 -2.76 27.52
C GLU A 330 31.16 -2.88 27.17
N TYR A 331 30.76 -3.81 26.29
CA TYR A 331 29.38 -3.93 25.83
C TYR A 331 28.46 -4.41 26.97
N PRO A 332 27.45 -3.63 27.39
CA PRO A 332 26.61 -4.01 28.53
C PRO A 332 25.75 -5.25 28.20
N LEU A 333 25.75 -6.26 29.08
CA LEU A 333 24.95 -7.48 28.92
C LEU A 333 23.45 -7.19 28.79
N GLU A 334 22.94 -6.24 29.59
CA GLU A 334 21.54 -5.82 29.56
C GLU A 334 21.16 -5.24 28.19
N ARG A 335 22.09 -4.52 27.55
CA ARG A 335 21.89 -3.94 26.22
C ARG A 335 21.77 -5.00 25.13
N ASP A 336 22.49 -6.13 25.23
CA ASP A 336 22.36 -7.20 24.24
C ASP A 336 20.98 -7.83 24.28
N LYS A 337 20.48 -8.05 25.50
CA LYS A 337 19.12 -8.54 25.73
C LYS A 337 18.09 -7.55 25.19
N GLU A 338 18.20 -6.26 25.52
CA GLU A 338 17.31 -5.21 25.00
C GLU A 338 17.30 -5.14 23.47
N VAL A 339 18.47 -5.23 22.82
CA VAL A 339 18.57 -5.25 21.35
C VAL A 339 17.92 -6.50 20.77
N GLY A 340 18.14 -7.66 21.40
CA GLY A 340 17.51 -8.93 21.01
C GLY A 340 15.99 -8.90 21.13
N ASP A 341 15.47 -8.39 22.25
CA ASP A 341 14.04 -8.23 22.52
C ASP A 341 13.41 -7.27 21.50
N LEU A 342 14.03 -6.11 21.25
CA LEU A 342 13.59 -5.14 20.24
C LEU A 342 13.57 -5.75 18.82
N ILE A 343 14.61 -6.49 18.43
CA ILE A 343 14.66 -7.16 17.11
C ILE A 343 13.51 -8.17 16.99
N ASN A 344 13.22 -8.93 18.04
CA ASN A 344 12.12 -9.89 18.05
C ASN A 344 10.76 -9.19 17.94
N GLU A 345 10.55 -8.10 18.68
CA GLU A 345 9.34 -7.28 18.60
C GLU A 345 9.11 -6.73 17.19
N ILE A 346 10.14 -6.13 16.58
CA ILE A 346 10.06 -5.61 15.20
C ILE A 346 9.77 -6.72 14.20
N ASN A 347 10.41 -7.89 14.33
CA ASN A 347 10.15 -9.02 13.42
C ASN A 347 8.71 -9.55 13.57
N ASN A 348 8.17 -9.60 14.79
CA ASN A 348 6.78 -9.99 15.03
C ASN A 348 5.80 -8.99 14.38
N LEU A 349 6.09 -7.69 14.47
CA LEU A 349 5.30 -6.65 13.84
C LEU A 349 5.36 -6.73 12.30
N MET A 350 6.55 -6.98 11.74
CA MET A 350 6.73 -7.22 10.30
C MET A 350 5.99 -8.47 9.80
N ASP A 351 5.92 -9.53 10.61
CA ASP A 351 5.13 -10.73 10.30
C ASP A 351 3.62 -10.44 10.34
N LEU A 352 3.14 -9.63 11.29
CA LEU A 352 1.75 -9.16 11.32
C LEU A 352 1.41 -8.31 10.09
N LEU A 353 2.27 -7.37 9.71
CA LEU A 353 2.14 -6.57 8.48
C LEU A 353 2.06 -7.48 7.25
N SER A 354 2.94 -8.47 7.16
CA SER A 354 2.94 -9.43 6.04
C SER A 354 1.65 -10.25 5.99
N LYS A 355 1.14 -10.70 7.15
CA LYS A 355 -0.15 -11.41 7.25
C LYS A 355 -1.33 -10.55 6.84
N LEU A 356 -1.33 -9.27 7.22
CA LEU A 356 -2.34 -8.31 6.80
C LEU A 356 -2.29 -8.11 5.28
N GLN A 357 -1.12 -7.81 4.72
CA GLN A 357 -0.92 -7.58 3.29
C GLN A 357 -1.24 -8.81 2.43
N ASN A 358 -1.05 -10.02 2.96
CA ASN A 358 -1.44 -11.27 2.30
C ASN A 358 -2.97 -11.42 2.14
N LEU A 359 -3.76 -10.81 3.03
CA LEU A 359 -5.21 -10.77 2.88
C LEU A 359 -5.62 -9.65 1.92
N ALA A 360 -5.12 -8.43 2.16
CA ALA A 360 -5.31 -7.28 1.30
C ALA A 360 -4.24 -6.22 1.58
N ILE A 361 -3.73 -5.57 0.54
CA ILE A 361 -2.59 -4.64 0.66
C ILE A 361 -2.98 -3.35 1.37
N ASN A 362 -4.25 -2.94 1.26
CA ASN A 362 -4.79 -1.72 1.84
C ASN A 362 -6.28 -1.89 2.15
N ARG A 363 -6.86 -0.89 2.82
CA ARG A 363 -8.29 -0.89 3.18
C ARG A 363 -9.23 -0.93 1.95
N TYR A 364 -8.84 -0.33 0.84
CA TYR A 364 -9.63 -0.38 -0.41
C TYR A 364 -9.78 -1.80 -0.96
N GLU A 365 -8.70 -2.58 -0.94
CA GLU A 365 -8.73 -3.99 -1.30
C GLU A 365 -9.41 -4.83 -0.23
N ALA A 366 -9.20 -4.49 1.06
CA ALA A 366 -9.85 -5.17 2.17
C ALA A 366 -11.39 -5.08 2.09
N ASN A 367 -11.92 -3.98 1.57
CA ASN A 367 -13.35 -3.81 1.31
C ASN A 367 -13.94 -4.87 0.36
N LEU A 368 -13.12 -5.56 -0.43
CA LEU A 368 -13.57 -6.59 -1.38
C LEU A 368 -13.60 -8.00 -0.77
N LEU A 369 -13.04 -8.16 0.42
CA LEU A 369 -12.96 -9.44 1.10
C LEU A 369 -14.33 -9.97 1.49
N GLU A 370 -14.41 -11.27 1.74
CA GLU A 370 -15.57 -11.83 2.43
C GLU A 370 -15.56 -11.40 3.90
N LYS A 371 -16.74 -11.39 4.53
CA LYS A 371 -16.92 -10.84 5.89
C LYS A 371 -15.93 -11.43 6.92
N GLN A 372 -15.63 -12.73 6.83
CA GLN A 372 -14.70 -13.38 7.76
C GLN A 372 -13.26 -12.86 7.59
N ASP A 373 -12.79 -12.75 6.35
CA ASP A 373 -11.44 -12.29 6.03
C ASP A 373 -11.29 -10.80 6.30
N TYR A 374 -12.33 -10.00 6.05
CA TYR A 374 -12.34 -8.58 6.42
C TYR A 374 -12.20 -8.36 7.93
N LEU A 375 -12.94 -9.12 8.75
CA LEU A 375 -12.81 -9.05 10.21
C LEU A 375 -11.43 -9.49 10.69
N LEU A 376 -10.82 -10.46 10.02
CA LEU A 376 -9.45 -10.89 10.31
C LEU A 376 -8.44 -9.81 9.93
N TRP A 377 -8.63 -9.14 8.78
CA TRP A 377 -7.81 -8.02 8.33
C TRP A 377 -7.84 -6.87 9.36
N LEU A 378 -9.03 -6.44 9.79
CA LEU A 378 -9.18 -5.42 10.85
C LEU A 378 -8.51 -5.83 12.16
N ARG A 379 -8.54 -7.12 12.51
CA ARG A 379 -7.89 -7.61 13.72
C ARG A 379 -6.37 -7.53 13.62
N PHE A 380 -5.79 -7.79 12.46
CA PHE A 380 -4.35 -7.60 12.25
C PHE A 380 -3.98 -6.14 12.26
N GLU A 381 -4.76 -5.28 11.62
CA GLU A 381 -4.54 -3.84 11.59
C GLU A 381 -4.53 -3.26 13.01
N ASN A 382 -5.55 -3.57 13.81
CA ASN A 382 -5.59 -3.14 15.20
C ASN A 382 -4.41 -3.67 16.03
N LYS A 383 -3.89 -4.85 15.73
CA LYS A 383 -2.69 -5.38 16.41
C LYS A 383 -1.38 -4.74 15.95
N ILE A 384 -1.37 -4.08 14.79
CA ILE A 384 -0.19 -3.36 14.31
C ILE A 384 -0.11 -2.00 14.98
N TYR A 385 -1.26 -1.40 15.31
CA TYR A 385 -1.32 -0.10 15.97
C TYR A 385 -0.98 -0.13 17.47
N PHE A 386 -1.15 -1.28 18.15
CA PHE A 386 -0.91 -1.48 19.59
C PHE A 386 0.24 -2.45 19.82
#